data_AF-A0A849UL63-F1
#
_entry.id   AF-A0A849UL63-F1
#
_cell.length_a   1.000
_cell.length_b   1.000
_cell.length_c   1.000
_cell.angle_alpha   90.00
_cell.angle_beta   90.00
_cell.angle_gamma   90.00
#
_symmetry.space_group_name_H-M   'P 1'
#
loop_
_entity.id
_entity.type
_entity.pdbx_description
1 polymer ?
#
loop_
_entity_poly.entity_id
_entity_poly.type
_entity_poly.pdbx_seq_one_letter_code
_entity_poly.pdbx_strand_id
1 'polypeptide(L)'
;MPAVKALVVILILSVSAAFSWSDDAGFKRYQPILDKKPFGQEPPEAEMVQVPASQSFARNLRLSMLFEGPDGTTRAGIVDSATKKSYILRIGEPQDGLEMVEADVKTSEAMIRKDNEVALFKLEAGAGAPISKSEQFSRQSSYAERRRALLQKINEQQKPAPPPEPLLTGEALKKHLENVQMDAIRNGLPPLPLPLTPEMDAQLVKEGVLPPQ
;
A
#
# COMPACT_ATOMS: atom_id res chain seq x y z
N MET A 1 -30.23 -70.28 -1.30
CA MET A 1 -28.85 -70.58 -1.74
C MET A 1 -28.69 -70.08 -3.18
N PRO A 2 -27.55 -69.48 -3.53
CA PRO A 2 -27.47 -68.06 -3.83
C PRO A 2 -27.30 -67.73 -5.32
N ALA A 3 -28.20 -66.89 -5.86
CA ALA A 3 -27.96 -66.09 -7.07
C ALA A 3 -28.26 -64.60 -6.79
N VAL A 4 -28.15 -64.19 -5.53
CA VAL A 4 -28.25 -62.81 -5.05
C VAL A 4 -26.85 -62.41 -4.63
N LYS A 5 -26.01 -61.97 -5.57
CA LYS A 5 -24.71 -61.29 -5.36
C LYS A 5 -23.97 -61.00 -6.69
N ALA A 6 -24.64 -60.39 -7.65
CA ALA A 6 -23.96 -59.84 -8.84
C ALA A 6 -24.75 -58.72 -9.55
N LEU A 7 -25.60 -57.98 -8.81
CA LEU A 7 -26.46 -56.94 -9.40
C LEU A 7 -26.52 -55.65 -8.54
N VAL A 8 -25.49 -55.37 -7.73
CA VAL A 8 -25.48 -54.24 -6.77
C VAL A 8 -24.15 -53.45 -6.79
N VAL A 9 -23.32 -53.57 -7.83
CA VAL A 9 -22.04 -52.82 -7.91
C VAL A 9 -21.87 -52.08 -9.24
N ILE A 10 -22.98 -51.66 -9.86
CA ILE A 10 -22.96 -50.58 -10.87
C ILE A 10 -24.02 -49.56 -10.44
N LEU A 11 -23.81 -48.99 -9.24
CA LEU A 11 -24.55 -47.85 -8.70
C LEU A 11 -23.55 -46.75 -8.26
N ILE A 12 -22.43 -46.62 -8.97
CA ILE A 12 -21.41 -45.59 -8.70
C ILE A 12 -20.87 -45.09 -10.04
N LEU A 13 -21.55 -44.09 -10.64
CA LEU A 13 -21.02 -42.99 -11.48
C LEU A 13 -22.15 -42.39 -12.34
N SER A 14 -23.13 -41.72 -11.73
CA SER A 14 -24.08 -40.91 -12.53
C SER A 14 -24.64 -39.72 -11.75
N VAL A 15 -23.78 -39.00 -11.02
CA VAL A 15 -24.09 -37.66 -10.53
C VAL A 15 -22.80 -36.85 -10.52
N SER A 16 -22.55 -36.05 -11.57
CA SER A 16 -21.79 -34.79 -11.55
C SER A 16 -21.48 -34.37 -12.99
N ALA A 17 -22.23 -33.40 -13.54
CA ALA A 17 -21.78 -32.36 -14.47
C ALA A 17 -22.99 -31.70 -15.16
N ALA A 18 -23.86 -31.03 -14.40
CA ALA A 18 -24.76 -30.05 -14.98
C ALA A 18 -24.02 -28.71 -15.09
N PHE A 19 -23.44 -28.50 -16.27
CA PHE A 19 -23.24 -27.23 -16.99
C PHE A 19 -23.04 -25.94 -16.17
N SER A 20 -21.79 -25.47 -16.15
CA SER A 20 -21.51 -24.03 -16.19
C SER A 20 -21.77 -23.54 -17.62
N TRP A 21 -22.93 -22.92 -17.88
CA TRP A 21 -23.13 -22.12 -19.09
C TRP A 21 -22.44 -20.77 -18.90
N SER A 22 -21.18 -20.68 -19.30
CA SER A 22 -20.62 -19.39 -19.71
C SER A 22 -21.16 -19.10 -21.11
N ASP A 23 -22.20 -18.26 -21.19
CA ASP A 23 -22.82 -17.91 -22.46
C ASP A 23 -21.88 -17.01 -23.27
N ASP A 24 -21.20 -17.62 -24.25
CA ASP A 24 -20.35 -16.98 -25.26
C ASP A 24 -21.10 -15.92 -26.10
N ALA A 25 -22.45 -15.90 -26.04
CA ALA A 25 -23.27 -14.89 -26.72
C ALA A 25 -23.00 -13.45 -26.24
N GLY A 26 -22.60 -13.26 -24.98
CA GLY A 26 -22.27 -11.93 -24.46
C GLY A 26 -21.01 -11.32 -25.07
N PHE A 27 -20.04 -12.16 -25.46
CA PHE A 27 -18.74 -11.70 -25.95
C PHE A 27 -18.72 -11.48 -27.46
N LYS A 28 -19.59 -12.17 -28.22
CA LYS A 28 -19.73 -12.00 -29.68
C LYS A 28 -20.07 -10.58 -30.11
N ARG A 29 -20.73 -9.79 -29.25
CA ARG A 29 -21.06 -8.38 -29.51
C ARG A 29 -19.81 -7.52 -29.74
N TYR A 30 -18.67 -7.93 -29.20
CA TYR A 30 -17.41 -7.19 -29.32
C TYR A 30 -16.54 -7.61 -30.51
N GLN A 31 -16.90 -8.67 -31.26
CA GLN A 31 -16.12 -9.08 -32.44
C GLN A 31 -15.94 -7.99 -33.49
N PRO A 32 -16.97 -7.18 -33.83
CA PRO A 32 -16.78 -6.08 -34.78
C PRO A 32 -15.76 -5.01 -34.32
N ILE A 33 -15.52 -4.90 -33.02
CA ILE A 33 -14.52 -3.99 -32.44
C ILE A 33 -13.14 -4.66 -32.50
N LEU A 34 -13.05 -5.95 -32.16
CA LEU A 34 -11.80 -6.71 -32.19
C LEU A 34 -11.28 -6.90 -33.63
N ASP A 35 -12.16 -7.19 -34.58
CA ASP A 35 -11.83 -7.36 -36.01
C ASP A 35 -11.26 -6.09 -36.64
N LYS A 36 -11.67 -4.92 -36.14
CA LYS A 36 -11.17 -3.62 -36.59
C LYS A 36 -9.76 -3.31 -36.08
N LYS A 37 -9.19 -4.15 -35.20
CA LYS A 37 -7.88 -3.94 -34.56
C LYS A 37 -7.64 -2.47 -34.20
N PRO A 38 -8.53 -1.80 -33.43
CA PRO A 38 -8.47 -0.36 -33.18
C PRO A 38 -7.19 0.08 -32.46
N PHE A 39 -6.49 -0.88 -31.82
CA PHE A 39 -5.22 -0.67 -31.14
C PHE A 39 -3.98 -1.02 -32.00
N GLY A 40 -4.17 -1.31 -33.30
CA GLY A 40 -3.11 -1.74 -34.21
C GLY A 40 -2.86 -3.25 -34.21
N GLN A 41 -1.94 -3.70 -35.05
CA GLN A 41 -1.35 -5.04 -34.91
C GLN A 41 -0.40 -5.01 -33.71
N GLU A 42 -0.29 -6.10 -32.95
CA GLU A 42 0.78 -6.23 -31.97
C GLU A 42 2.10 -5.85 -32.68
N PRO A 43 2.89 -4.91 -32.12
CA PRO A 43 4.19 -4.61 -32.69
C PRO A 43 4.91 -5.93 -32.90
N PRO A 44 5.55 -6.16 -34.07
CA PRO A 44 6.33 -7.36 -34.27
C PRO A 44 7.24 -7.50 -33.07
N GLU A 45 7.15 -8.66 -32.40
CA GLU A 45 7.90 -8.97 -31.19
C GLU A 45 9.32 -8.51 -31.41
N ALA A 46 9.66 -7.36 -30.80
CA ALA A 46 10.86 -6.63 -31.16
C ALA A 46 11.99 -7.63 -30.99
N GLU A 47 12.69 -7.93 -32.10
CA GLU A 47 13.79 -8.89 -32.12
C GLU A 47 14.56 -8.67 -30.85
N MET A 48 14.59 -9.70 -30.01
CA MET A 48 15.22 -9.62 -28.71
C MET A 48 16.63 -9.11 -28.98
N VAL A 49 16.89 -7.83 -28.68
CA VAL A 49 18.26 -7.36 -28.51
C VAL A 49 18.66 -7.97 -27.19
N GLN A 50 18.95 -9.28 -27.23
CA GLN A 50 19.67 -9.98 -26.20
C GLN A 50 21.04 -9.34 -26.27
N VAL A 51 21.22 -8.23 -25.56
CA VAL A 51 22.54 -7.71 -25.28
C VAL A 51 23.25 -8.90 -24.63
N PRO A 52 24.29 -9.47 -25.26
CA PRO A 52 24.97 -10.61 -24.69
C PRO A 52 25.44 -10.18 -23.29
N ALA A 53 25.30 -11.05 -22.29
CA ALA A 53 25.61 -10.71 -20.90
C ALA A 53 27.04 -10.13 -20.70
N SER A 54 27.94 -10.36 -21.66
CA SER A 54 29.28 -9.78 -21.73
C SER A 54 29.32 -8.26 -22.00
N GLN A 55 28.33 -7.72 -22.72
CA GLN A 55 28.18 -6.30 -23.06
C GLN A 55 27.16 -5.57 -22.19
N SER A 56 26.37 -6.32 -21.41
CA SER A 56 25.38 -5.77 -20.48
C SER A 56 26.05 -4.92 -19.39
N PHE A 57 25.43 -3.78 -19.07
CA PHE A 57 25.86 -2.98 -17.91
C PHE A 57 25.77 -3.77 -16.59
N ALA A 58 24.89 -4.78 -16.55
CA ALA A 58 24.61 -5.57 -15.37
C ALA A 58 25.76 -6.48 -14.94
N ARG A 59 26.72 -6.74 -15.83
CA ARG A 59 27.89 -7.58 -15.54
C ARG A 59 28.74 -7.05 -14.39
N ASN A 60 28.92 -5.74 -14.33
CA ASN A 60 29.81 -5.11 -13.35
C ASN A 60 29.06 -4.61 -12.11
N LEU A 61 27.73 -4.60 -12.15
CA LEU A 61 26.89 -4.20 -11.04
C LEU A 61 26.51 -5.41 -10.20
N ARG A 62 26.40 -5.21 -8.89
CA ARG A 62 25.80 -6.16 -7.95
C ARG A 62 24.86 -5.47 -6.99
N LEU A 63 23.78 -6.16 -6.63
CA LEU A 63 22.92 -5.75 -5.54
C LEU A 63 23.59 -6.10 -4.22
N SER A 64 23.86 -5.09 -3.39
CA SER A 64 24.54 -5.26 -2.11
C SER A 64 23.61 -5.15 -0.90
N MET A 65 22.50 -4.41 -1.04
CA MET A 65 21.52 -4.26 0.03
C MET A 65 20.15 -3.90 -0.55
N LEU A 66 19.09 -4.31 0.15
CA LEU A 66 17.72 -3.96 -0.15
C LEU A 66 16.97 -3.76 1.17
N PHE A 67 16.35 -2.60 1.38
CA PHE A 67 15.69 -2.28 2.63
C PHE A 67 14.57 -1.24 2.46
N GLU A 68 13.70 -1.17 3.46
CA GLU A 68 12.66 -0.14 3.57
C GLU A 68 13.17 0.98 4.49
N GLY A 69 13.08 2.22 4.02
CA GLY A 69 13.40 3.39 4.83
C GLY A 69 12.30 3.72 5.85
N PRO A 70 12.56 4.63 6.80
CA PRO A 70 11.59 5.05 7.81
C PRO A 70 10.31 5.64 7.23
N ASP A 71 10.40 6.22 6.02
CA ASP A 71 9.26 6.79 5.29
C ASP A 71 8.44 5.72 4.54
N GLY A 72 8.76 4.43 4.70
CA GLY A 72 8.14 3.31 3.97
C GLY A 72 8.62 3.16 2.52
N THR A 73 9.60 3.95 2.07
CA THR A 73 10.15 3.85 0.70
C THR A 73 11.21 2.76 0.60
N THR A 74 11.08 1.84 -0.35
CA THR A 74 12.12 0.83 -0.66
C THR A 74 13.35 1.46 -1.31
N ARG A 75 14.53 1.04 -0.87
CA ARG A 75 15.84 1.49 -1.38
C ARG A 75 16.72 0.28 -1.70
N ALA A 76 17.48 0.37 -2.78
CA ALA A 76 18.45 -0.64 -3.19
C ALA A 76 19.86 -0.06 -3.21
N GLY A 77 20.81 -0.74 -2.57
CA GLY A 77 22.23 -0.43 -2.68
C GLY A 77 22.87 -1.25 -3.78
N ILE A 78 23.53 -0.57 -4.70
CA ILE A 78 24.18 -1.17 -5.86
C ILE A 78 25.65 -0.81 -5.84
N VAL A 79 26.51 -1.80 -6.08
CA VAL A 79 27.95 -1.61 -6.18
C VAL A 79 28.38 -1.86 -7.61
N ASP A 80 29.06 -0.87 -8.19
CA ASP A 80 29.71 -0.99 -9.48
C ASP A 80 31.17 -1.41 -9.28
N SER A 81 31.49 -2.61 -9.75
CA SER A 81 32.82 -3.20 -9.64
C SER A 81 33.83 -2.59 -10.61
N ALA A 82 33.37 -1.95 -11.69
CA ALA A 82 34.21 -1.29 -12.68
C ALA A 82 34.61 0.12 -12.22
N THR A 83 33.66 0.92 -11.73
CA THR A 83 33.93 2.29 -11.24
C THR A 83 34.28 2.35 -9.76
N LYS A 84 34.10 1.26 -9.00
CA LYS A 84 34.23 1.19 -7.53
C LYS A 84 33.28 2.13 -6.78
N LYS A 85 32.22 2.59 -7.44
CA LYS A 85 31.18 3.44 -6.85
C LYS A 85 30.05 2.59 -6.26
N SER A 86 29.43 3.13 -5.23
CA SER A 86 28.24 2.57 -4.60
C SER A 86 27.10 3.57 -4.71
N TYR A 87 25.92 3.08 -5.04
CA TYR A 87 24.71 3.87 -5.24
C TYR A 87 23.62 3.41 -4.27
N ILE A 88 22.78 4.33 -3.80
CA ILE A 88 21.56 4.01 -3.07
C ILE A 88 20.40 4.54 -3.90
N LEU A 89 19.79 3.65 -4.67
CA LEU A 89 18.73 3.99 -5.60
C LEU A 89 17.36 3.96 -4.91
N ARG A 90 16.51 4.90 -5.29
CA ARG A 90 15.08 4.93 -4.99
C ARG A 90 14.29 4.57 -6.24
N ILE A 91 13.06 4.09 -6.04
CA ILE A 91 12.19 3.72 -7.16
C ILE A 91 11.83 4.98 -7.94
N GLY A 92 12.12 5.00 -9.25
CA GLY A 92 11.79 6.10 -10.16
C GLY A 92 12.71 7.33 -10.06
N GLU A 93 13.76 7.29 -9.24
CA GLU A 93 14.73 8.38 -9.13
C GLU A 93 16.04 7.96 -9.81
N PRO A 94 16.36 8.50 -11.01
CA PRO A 94 17.59 8.17 -11.70
C PRO A 94 18.81 8.83 -11.03
N GLN A 95 19.90 8.08 -10.90
CA GLN A 95 21.19 8.55 -10.39
C GLN A 95 22.31 8.00 -11.27
N ASP A 96 23.15 8.87 -11.85
CA ASP A 96 24.24 8.51 -12.78
C ASP A 96 23.79 7.57 -13.93
N GLY A 97 22.57 7.77 -14.42
CA GLY A 97 21.96 6.96 -15.49
C GLY A 97 21.40 5.60 -15.03
N LEU A 98 21.53 5.26 -13.75
CA LEU A 98 20.92 4.09 -13.13
C LEU A 98 19.60 4.48 -12.47
N GLU A 99 18.52 3.79 -12.83
CA GLU A 99 17.21 4.01 -12.26
C GLU A 99 16.67 2.68 -11.72
N MET A 100 16.22 2.65 -10.47
CA MET A 100 15.50 1.50 -9.97
C MET A 100 14.04 1.59 -10.43
N VAL A 101 13.64 0.64 -11.27
CA VAL A 101 12.26 0.57 -11.79
C VAL A 101 11.37 -0.17 -10.81
N GLU A 102 11.91 -1.22 -10.18
CA GLU A 102 11.17 -2.06 -9.26
C GLU A 102 12.10 -2.69 -8.22
N ALA A 103 11.55 -2.96 -7.04
CA ALA A 103 12.20 -3.74 -6.00
C ALA A 103 11.18 -4.60 -5.26
N ASP A 104 11.60 -5.82 -4.92
CA ASP A 104 10.85 -6.74 -4.07
C ASP A 104 11.75 -7.20 -2.92
N VAL A 105 11.43 -6.71 -1.72
CA VAL A 105 12.17 -7.01 -0.48
C VAL A 105 11.97 -8.47 -0.06
N LYS A 106 10.85 -9.11 -0.43
CA LYS A 106 10.57 -10.49 -0.03
C LYS A 106 11.38 -11.50 -0.82
N THR A 107 11.53 -11.26 -2.12
CA THR A 107 12.32 -12.11 -3.01
C THR A 107 13.77 -11.64 -3.14
N SER A 108 14.12 -10.53 -2.49
CA SER A 108 15.45 -9.90 -2.55
C SER A 108 15.89 -9.59 -3.98
N GLU A 109 14.94 -9.09 -4.78
CA GLU A 109 15.10 -8.78 -6.21
C GLU A 109 14.97 -7.27 -6.46
N ALA A 110 15.76 -6.73 -7.39
CA ALA A 110 15.64 -5.35 -7.85
C ALA A 110 15.82 -5.28 -9.37
N MET A 111 14.95 -4.54 -10.05
CA MET A 111 15.06 -4.25 -11.47
C MET A 111 15.64 -2.85 -11.67
N ILE A 112 16.75 -2.79 -12.37
CA ILE A 112 17.47 -1.55 -12.64
C ILE A 112 17.53 -1.34 -14.13
N ARG A 113 17.27 -0.10 -14.52
CA ARG A 113 17.36 0.38 -15.88
C ARG A 113 18.57 1.27 -16.03
N LYS A 114 19.30 1.07 -17.13
CA LYS A 114 20.36 1.97 -17.59
C LYS A 114 20.16 2.18 -19.08
N ASP A 115 19.97 3.44 -19.47
CA ASP A 115 19.66 3.82 -20.85
C ASP A 115 18.41 3.07 -21.38
N ASN A 116 18.60 2.11 -22.29
CA ASN A 116 17.53 1.29 -22.88
C ASN A 116 17.57 -0.18 -22.42
N GLU A 117 18.47 -0.53 -21.50
CA GLU A 117 18.62 -1.88 -20.97
C GLU A 117 18.04 -1.97 -19.55
N VAL A 118 17.35 -3.07 -19.25
CA VAL A 118 16.87 -3.36 -17.90
C VAL A 118 17.39 -4.73 -17.49
N ALA A 119 17.91 -4.80 -16.28
CA ALA A 119 18.42 -6.03 -15.70
C ALA A 119 17.83 -6.27 -14.31
N LEU A 120 17.59 -7.55 -14.02
CA LEU A 120 17.16 -8.06 -12.73
C LEU A 120 18.38 -8.45 -11.91
N PHE A 121 18.48 -7.92 -10.70
CA PHE A 121 19.51 -8.23 -9.74
C PHE A 121 18.90 -8.95 -8.55
N LYS A 122 19.55 -10.01 -8.08
CA LYS A 122 19.20 -10.73 -6.85
C LYS A 122 20.30 -10.47 -5.82
N LEU A 123 19.93 -10.31 -4.55
CA LEU A 123 20.89 -9.94 -3.50
C LEU A 123 21.99 -10.99 -3.29
N GLU A 124 21.66 -12.27 -3.47
CA GLU A 124 22.61 -13.38 -3.33
C GLU A 124 23.28 -13.77 -4.66
N ALA A 125 22.80 -13.22 -5.78
CA ALA A 125 23.43 -13.41 -7.08
C ALA A 125 24.42 -12.25 -7.32
N GLY A 126 25.52 -12.53 -8.02
CA GLY A 126 26.51 -11.51 -8.37
C GLY A 126 25.97 -10.50 -9.38
N ALA A 127 26.27 -10.73 -10.66
CA ALA A 127 25.82 -9.88 -11.75
C ALA A 127 24.31 -9.99 -11.98
N GLY A 128 23.70 -8.90 -12.44
CA GLY A 128 22.31 -8.90 -12.87
C GLY A 128 22.11 -9.62 -14.20
N ALA A 129 20.92 -10.18 -14.40
CA ALA A 129 20.52 -10.80 -15.65
C ALA A 129 19.64 -9.84 -16.46
N PRO A 130 19.92 -9.63 -17.76
CA PRO A 130 19.05 -8.84 -18.62
C PRO A 130 17.68 -9.51 -18.72
N ILE A 131 16.62 -8.70 -18.76
CA ILE A 131 15.23 -9.18 -18.87
C ILE A 131 14.54 -8.56 -20.09
N SER A 132 13.70 -9.35 -20.75
CA SER A 132 12.96 -8.92 -21.94
C SER A 132 11.83 -7.92 -21.61
N LYS A 133 11.34 -7.18 -22.61
CA LYS A 133 10.22 -6.25 -22.43
C LYS A 133 8.92 -6.97 -22.00
N SER A 134 8.63 -8.15 -22.55
CA SER A 134 7.44 -8.93 -22.17
C SER A 134 7.52 -9.43 -20.72
N GLU A 135 8.69 -9.87 -20.26
CA GLU A 135 8.94 -10.21 -18.86
C GLU A 135 8.83 -8.98 -17.94
N GLN A 136 9.29 -7.82 -18.38
CA GLN A 136 9.11 -6.56 -17.63
C GLN A 136 7.61 -6.22 -17.48
N PHE A 137 6.82 -6.28 -18.55
CA PHE A 137 5.38 -5.96 -18.52
C PHE A 137 4.58 -6.92 -17.62
N SER A 138 4.87 -8.22 -17.68
CA SER A 138 4.19 -9.20 -16.82
C SER A 138 4.50 -9.01 -15.33
N ARG A 139 5.69 -8.49 -15.00
CA ARG A 139 6.05 -8.13 -13.62
C ARG A 139 5.43 -6.81 -13.16
N GLN A 140 5.30 -5.84 -14.06
CA GLN A 140 4.67 -4.54 -13.76
C GLN A 140 3.21 -4.65 -13.31
N SER A 141 2.43 -5.58 -13.87
CA SER A 141 1.05 -5.80 -13.41
C SER A 141 1.01 -6.30 -11.96
N SER A 142 1.90 -7.23 -11.62
CA SER A 142 2.08 -7.72 -10.25
C SER A 142 2.56 -6.62 -9.29
N TYR A 143 3.43 -5.71 -9.77
CA TYR A 143 3.86 -4.55 -9.01
C TYR A 143 2.73 -3.56 -8.74
N ALA A 144 1.89 -3.28 -9.73
CA ALA A 144 0.77 -2.35 -9.56
C ALA A 144 -0.18 -2.82 -8.45
N GLU A 145 -0.41 -4.13 -8.35
CA GLU A 145 -1.17 -4.73 -7.25
C GLU A 145 -0.44 -4.60 -5.91
N ARG A 146 0.86 -4.92 -5.84
CA ARG A 146 1.68 -4.74 -4.63
C ARG A 146 1.67 -3.30 -4.14
N ARG A 147 1.82 -2.33 -5.05
CA ARG A 147 1.84 -0.90 -4.74
C ARG A 147 0.48 -0.42 -4.21
N ARG A 148 -0.62 -0.91 -4.78
CA ARG A 148 -1.97 -0.64 -4.24
C ARG A 148 -2.11 -1.16 -2.81
N ALA A 149 -1.68 -2.40 -2.56
CA ALA A 149 -1.72 -2.98 -1.21
C ALA A 149 -0.85 -2.21 -0.20
N LEU A 150 0.32 -1.74 -0.62
CA LEU A 150 1.21 -0.93 0.23
C LEU A 150 0.60 0.44 0.55
N LEU A 151 0.03 1.13 -0.44
CA LEU A 151 -0.67 2.39 -0.23
C LEU A 151 -1.87 2.24 0.69
N GLN A 152 -2.62 1.13 0.58
CA GLN A 152 -3.70 0.82 1.51
C GLN A 152 -3.19 0.66 2.94
N LYS A 153 -2.11 -0.11 3.15
CA LYS A 153 -1.49 -0.26 4.48
C LYS A 153 -1.00 1.06 5.06
N ILE A 154 -0.34 1.88 4.25
CA ILE A 154 0.12 3.21 4.68
C ILE A 154 -1.08 4.06 5.08
N ASN A 155 -2.13 4.10 4.26
CA ASN A 155 -3.34 4.84 4.57
C ASN A 155 -4.02 4.34 5.85
N GLU A 156 -4.05 3.02 6.07
CA GLU A 156 -4.54 2.41 7.30
C GLU A 156 -3.70 2.79 8.53
N GLN A 157 -2.37 2.80 8.41
CA GLN A 157 -1.47 3.21 9.48
C GLN A 157 -1.52 4.73 9.75
N GLN A 158 -1.77 5.52 8.70
CA GLN A 158 -1.90 6.98 8.78
C GLN A 158 -3.31 7.43 9.14
N LYS A 159 -4.26 6.51 9.37
CA LYS A 159 -5.55 6.90 9.95
C LYS A 159 -5.24 7.62 11.27
N PRO A 160 -5.57 8.92 11.39
CA PRO A 160 -5.31 9.64 12.61
C PRO A 160 -6.02 8.92 13.75
N ALA A 161 -5.32 8.75 14.87
CA ALA A 161 -5.93 8.18 16.06
C ALA A 161 -7.23 8.94 16.36
N PRO A 162 -8.30 8.24 16.79
CA PRO A 162 -9.51 8.93 17.21
C PRO A 162 -9.13 10.00 18.24
N PRO A 163 -9.76 11.19 18.21
CA PRO A 163 -9.50 12.23 19.19
C PRO A 163 -9.58 11.63 20.60
N PRO A 164 -8.66 12.01 21.52
CA PRO A 164 -8.69 11.49 22.88
C PRO A 164 -10.07 11.78 23.49
N GLU A 165 -10.62 10.78 24.19
CA GLU A 165 -11.89 10.95 24.88
C GLU A 165 -11.81 12.07 25.93
N PRO A 166 -12.88 12.87 26.12
CA PRO A 166 -12.88 13.94 27.11
C PRO A 166 -12.70 13.38 28.53
N LEU A 167 -11.74 13.93 29.28
CA LEU A 167 -11.35 13.47 30.63
C LEU A 167 -12.49 13.58 31.66
N LEU A 168 -13.42 14.52 31.47
CA LEU A 168 -14.60 14.72 32.31
C LEU A 168 -15.83 14.81 31.42
N THR A 169 -16.86 14.04 31.75
CA THR A 169 -18.12 13.99 31.00
C THR A 169 -19.31 14.33 31.89
N GLY A 170 -20.39 14.83 31.27
CA GLY A 170 -21.69 15.06 31.90
C GLY A 170 -21.63 15.93 33.16
N GLU A 171 -22.10 15.38 34.28
CA GLU A 171 -22.22 16.08 35.57
C GLU A 171 -20.87 16.50 36.16
N ALA A 172 -19.82 15.70 35.95
CA ALA A 172 -18.48 16.00 36.47
C ALA A 172 -17.89 17.24 35.78
N LEU A 173 -18.14 17.39 34.48
CA LEU A 173 -17.75 18.58 33.72
C LEU A 173 -18.54 19.81 34.19
N LYS A 174 -19.86 19.67 34.39
CA LYS A 174 -20.71 20.75 34.85
C LYS A 174 -20.24 21.30 36.22
N LYS A 175 -19.99 20.42 37.19
CA LYS A 175 -19.45 20.81 38.51
C LYS A 175 -18.08 21.45 38.41
N HIS A 176 -17.22 20.94 37.53
CA HIS A 176 -15.90 21.53 37.31
C HIS A 176 -16.01 22.96 36.77
N LEU A 177 -16.89 23.19 35.79
CA LEU A 177 -17.12 24.51 35.23
C LEU A 177 -17.74 25.48 36.24
N GLU A 178 -18.67 25.02 37.08
CA GLU A 178 -19.24 25.80 38.18
C GLU A 178 -18.16 26.23 39.18
N ASN A 179 -17.26 25.31 39.56
CA ASN A 179 -16.14 25.63 40.45
C ASN A 179 -15.17 26.65 39.82
N VAL A 180 -14.80 26.45 38.55
CA VAL A 180 -13.93 27.40 37.81
C VAL A 180 -14.59 28.77 37.70
N GLN A 181 -15.91 28.83 37.52
CA GLN A 181 -16.66 30.08 37.49
C GLN A 181 -16.61 30.82 38.84
N MET A 182 -16.79 30.12 39.96
CA MET A 182 -16.67 30.73 41.29
C MET A 182 -15.27 31.30 41.53
N ASP A 183 -14.24 30.54 41.15
CA ASP A 183 -12.86 30.98 41.30
C ASP A 183 -12.52 32.15 40.38
N ALA A 184 -13.06 32.17 39.15
CA ALA A 184 -12.91 33.32 38.26
C ALA A 184 -13.52 34.59 38.87
N ILE A 185 -14.74 34.50 39.42
CA ILE A 185 -15.44 35.64 40.02
C ILE A 185 -14.71 36.13 41.28
N ARG A 186 -14.26 35.22 42.15
CA ARG A 186 -13.44 35.57 43.34
C ARG A 186 -12.16 36.30 42.99
N ASN A 187 -11.52 35.92 41.90
CA ASN A 187 -10.27 36.52 41.44
C ASN A 187 -10.47 37.76 40.54
N GLY A 188 -11.72 38.20 40.33
CA GLY A 188 -12.04 39.36 39.48
C GLY A 188 -11.82 39.14 37.98
N LEU A 189 -11.73 37.88 37.54
CA LEU A 189 -11.65 37.50 36.13
C LEU A 189 -13.05 37.52 35.49
N PRO A 190 -13.17 37.70 34.16
CA PRO A 190 -14.46 37.65 33.48
C PRO A 190 -15.16 36.31 33.74
N PRO A 191 -16.45 36.31 34.12
CA PRO A 191 -17.16 35.09 34.43
C PRO A 191 -17.35 34.23 33.18
N LEU A 192 -17.41 32.91 33.38
CA LEU A 192 -17.79 31.99 32.31
C LEU A 192 -19.23 32.29 31.83
N PRO A 193 -19.59 31.96 30.57
CA PRO A 193 -20.94 32.14 30.02
C PRO A 193 -21.92 31.09 30.56
N LEU A 194 -21.94 30.93 31.87
CA LEU A 194 -22.78 30.02 32.62
C LEU A 194 -23.61 30.85 33.61
N PRO A 195 -24.91 30.61 33.74
CA PRO A 195 -25.72 31.31 34.73
C PRO A 195 -25.28 30.89 36.13
N LEU A 196 -25.15 31.85 37.04
CA LEU A 196 -24.92 31.56 38.46
C LEU A 196 -26.14 30.87 39.04
N THR A 197 -25.92 29.79 39.79
CA THR A 197 -26.98 29.17 40.58
C THR A 197 -27.32 30.04 41.79
N PRO A 198 -28.55 29.98 42.33
CA PRO A 198 -28.93 30.78 43.50
C PRO A 198 -28.03 30.52 44.73
N GLU A 199 -27.53 29.29 44.87
CA GLU A 199 -26.64 28.90 45.96
C GLU A 199 -25.26 29.55 45.84
N MET A 200 -24.71 29.60 44.62
CA MET A 200 -23.43 30.23 44.31
C MET A 200 -23.50 31.76 44.48
N ASP A 201 -24.59 32.37 44.03
CA ASP A 201 -24.81 33.82 44.17
C ASP A 201 -24.88 34.23 45.65
N ALA A 202 -25.68 33.52 46.46
CA ALA A 202 -25.76 33.74 47.90
C ALA A 202 -24.39 33.58 48.60
N GLN A 203 -23.58 32.62 48.14
CA GLN A 203 -22.22 32.43 48.66
C GLN A 203 -21.31 33.62 48.32
N LEU A 204 -21.32 34.12 47.08
CA LEU A 204 -20.50 35.26 46.66
C LEU A 204 -20.93 36.58 47.32
N VAL A 205 -22.23 36.77 47.57
CA VAL A 205 -22.75 37.91 48.34
C VAL A 205 -22.27 37.84 49.79
N LYS A 206 -22.31 36.64 50.40
CA LYS A 206 -21.79 36.43 51.76
C LYS A 206 -20.28 36.67 51.86
N GLU A 207 -19.53 36.28 50.83
CA GLU A 207 -18.08 36.52 50.71
C GLU A 207 -17.76 38.00 50.39
N GLY A 208 -18.77 38.83 50.09
CA GLY A 208 -18.62 40.25 49.77
C GLY A 208 -18.08 40.52 48.36
N VAL A 209 -18.09 39.53 47.49
CA VAL A 209 -17.58 39.61 46.11
C VAL A 209 -18.64 40.20 45.16
N LEU A 210 -19.91 39.86 45.36
CA LEU A 210 -21.04 40.40 44.60
C LEU A 210 -21.92 41.31 45.47
N PRO A 211 -22.55 42.35 44.88
CA PRO A 211 -23.53 43.17 45.59
C PRO A 211 -24.80 42.36 45.88
N PRO A 212 -25.48 42.61 47.02
CA PRO A 212 -26.77 41.99 47.30
C PRO A 212 -27.81 42.44 46.28
N GLN A 213 -28.59 41.49 45.76
CA GLN A 213 -29.71 41.74 44.86
C GLN A 213 -31.03 41.89 45.62
#